data_AF-A0A5K1EU18-F1
#
_entry.id   AF-A0A5K1EU18-F1
#
_cell.length_a   1.000
_cell.length_b   1.000
_cell.length_c   1.000
_cell.angle_alpha   90.00
_cell.angle_beta   90.00
_cell.angle_gamma   90.00
#
_symmetry.space_group_name_H-M   'P 1'
#
loop_
_entity.id
_entity.type
_entity.pdbx_description
1 polymer ?
#
loop_
_entity_poly.entity_id
_entity_poly.type
_entity_poly.pdbx_seq_one_letter_code
_entity_poly.pdbx_strand_id
1 'polypeptide(L)'
;MKAVTKHAAMDDDNDRLPVTVMNFYTSCSKEWPSLGIVQVVYVLIIFMAGVVLGLTGSAHLMQYLTHDELFQQPHPLVRDSCRPGLGSGDCQGLESLIRPPSRQVHNMSDDELLWRASMVPMKEECPFERKPKVAFMFLTKGSLPLLPLWEEFFRRHRKELYSIYVHTPPGYELDVSVTSPFYDRQIPSQ
;
A
#
# COMPACT_ATOMS: atom_id res chain seq x y z
N MET A 1 -39.95 9.04 62.20
CA MET A 1 -40.50 8.01 61.28
C MET A 1 -41.34 8.69 60.21
N LYS A 2 -40.84 8.75 58.98
CA LYS A 2 -41.60 8.52 57.75
C LYS A 2 -40.62 8.50 56.58
N ALA A 3 -40.59 7.34 55.92
CA ALA A 3 -39.83 7.07 54.71
C ALA A 3 -40.43 7.85 53.54
N VAL A 4 -39.58 8.32 52.64
CA VAL A 4 -39.98 8.73 51.29
C VAL A 4 -39.31 7.76 50.32
N THR A 5 -40.17 6.93 49.75
CA THR A 5 -39.94 5.98 48.67
C THR A 5 -39.82 6.69 47.33
N LYS A 6 -38.74 6.33 46.63
CA LYS A 6 -38.55 6.13 45.19
C LYS A 6 -39.69 6.58 44.27
N HIS A 7 -39.34 7.44 43.31
CA HIS A 7 -39.81 7.28 41.93
C HIS A 7 -38.60 7.25 41.01
N ALA A 8 -38.47 6.14 40.31
CA ALA A 8 -37.53 5.91 39.22
C ALA A 8 -37.95 6.75 38.00
N ALA A 9 -36.97 7.40 37.37
CA ALA A 9 -37.05 7.75 35.96
C ALA A 9 -35.84 7.08 35.30
N MET A 10 -36.20 6.21 34.36
CA MET A 10 -35.40 5.44 33.43
C MET A 10 -34.41 6.37 32.72
N ASP A 11 -33.12 6.25 33.02
CA ASP A 11 -32.07 6.76 32.13
C ASP A 11 -31.47 5.56 31.41
N ASP A 12 -31.49 5.72 30.09
CA ASP A 12 -31.27 4.77 29.03
C ASP A 12 -29.86 4.16 29.12
N ASP A 13 -29.80 2.90 29.57
CA ASP A 13 -28.63 2.05 29.44
C ASP A 13 -28.57 1.59 27.97
N ASN A 14 -27.81 2.33 27.16
CA ASN A 14 -27.43 1.91 25.82
C ASN A 14 -25.92 2.08 25.67
N ASP A 15 -25.20 1.09 26.17
CA ASP A 15 -24.15 0.37 25.43
C ASP A 15 -23.26 1.23 24.53
N ARG A 16 -22.52 2.16 25.14
CA ARG A 16 -21.23 2.58 24.59
C ARG A 16 -20.14 1.65 25.12
N LEU A 17 -20.08 0.49 24.47
CA LEU A 17 -18.90 -0.36 24.39
C LEU A 17 -17.64 0.53 24.36
N PRO A 18 -16.61 0.27 25.18
CA PRO A 18 -15.32 0.86 24.93
C PRO A 18 -14.93 0.34 23.55
N VAL A 19 -15.02 1.19 22.54
CA VAL A 19 -14.48 0.94 21.21
C VAL A 19 -13.05 0.54 21.49
N THR A 20 -12.81 -0.76 21.40
CA THR A 20 -11.50 -1.37 21.37
C THR A 20 -10.76 -0.52 20.36
N VAL A 21 -9.94 0.40 20.87
CA VAL A 21 -8.94 1.07 20.07
C VAL A 21 -8.17 -0.10 19.55
N MET A 22 -8.43 -0.39 18.29
CA MET A 22 -7.84 -1.49 17.56
C MET A 22 -6.36 -1.16 17.64
N ASN A 23 -5.70 -1.79 18.61
CA ASN A 23 -4.29 -1.68 18.91
C ASN A 23 -3.57 -2.34 17.73
N PHE A 24 -3.62 -1.70 16.57
CA PHE A 24 -2.80 -2.05 15.42
C PHE A 24 -1.33 -1.66 15.64
N TYR A 25 -0.99 -1.21 16.85
CA TYR A 25 0.36 -0.89 17.30
C TYR A 25 0.80 -1.61 18.58
N THR A 26 0.12 -2.68 19.02
CA THR A 26 0.83 -3.74 19.77
C THR A 26 1.51 -4.67 18.77
N SER A 27 2.45 -4.12 18.00
CA SER A 27 3.44 -4.91 17.26
C SER A 27 4.84 -4.54 17.75
N CYS A 28 4.97 -4.49 19.06
CA CYS A 28 6.22 -4.73 19.77
C CYS A 28 5.88 -5.49 21.06
N SER A 29 5.16 -6.62 20.92
CA SER A 29 5.10 -7.62 21.98
C SER A 29 6.23 -8.61 21.72
N LYS A 30 7.36 -8.34 22.37
CA LYS A 30 8.31 -9.37 22.75
C LYS A 30 7.53 -10.45 23.51
N GLU A 31 7.97 -11.70 23.33
CA GLU A 31 7.53 -12.95 23.97
C GLU A 31 6.43 -13.73 23.23
N TRP A 32 6.82 -14.82 22.54
CA TRP A 32 6.35 -16.22 22.74
C TRP A 32 7.29 -17.17 21.96
N PRO A 33 8.34 -17.73 22.57
CA PRO A 33 9.16 -18.76 21.91
C PRO A 33 8.38 -20.05 21.60
N SER A 34 7.18 -20.25 22.16
CA SER A 34 6.33 -21.44 21.95
C SER A 34 5.39 -21.36 20.75
N LEU A 35 4.92 -20.16 20.36
CA LEU A 35 4.00 -19.98 19.23
C LEU A 35 4.72 -20.16 17.88
N GLY A 36 5.99 -19.75 17.82
CA GLY A 36 6.86 -19.97 16.65
C GLY A 36 7.13 -21.45 16.39
N ILE A 37 7.31 -22.26 17.43
CA ILE A 37 7.57 -23.71 17.26
C ILE A 37 6.34 -24.41 16.69
N VAL A 38 5.15 -24.12 17.21
CA VAL A 38 3.90 -24.71 16.69
C VAL A 38 3.68 -24.29 15.22
N GLN A 39 3.98 -23.03 14.88
CA GLN A 39 3.91 -22.55 13.50
C GLN A 39 4.93 -23.24 12.59
N VAL A 40 6.18 -23.42 13.04
CA VAL A 40 7.21 -24.15 12.29
C VAL A 40 6.80 -25.61 12.09
N VAL A 41 6.28 -26.28 13.13
CA VAL A 41 5.79 -27.66 13.03
C VAL A 41 4.63 -27.76 12.04
N TYR A 42 3.68 -26.82 12.06
CA TYR A 42 2.57 -26.80 11.12
C TYR A 42 3.04 -26.60 9.67
N VAL A 43 3.99 -25.68 9.44
CA VAL A 43 4.61 -25.46 8.13
C VAL A 43 5.33 -26.72 7.65
N LEU A 44 6.07 -27.41 8.52
CA LEU A 44 6.74 -28.66 8.18
C LEU A 44 5.73 -29.77 7.83
N ILE A 45 4.64 -29.90 8.57
CA ILE A 45 3.59 -30.89 8.27
C ILE A 45 2.95 -30.62 6.90
N ILE A 46 2.58 -29.37 6.60
CA ILE A 46 2.03 -28.99 5.29
C ILE A 46 3.04 -29.27 4.18
N PHE A 47 4.31 -28.91 4.38
CA PHE A 47 5.36 -29.14 3.40
C PHE A 47 5.53 -30.63 3.09
N MET A 48 5.59 -31.48 4.11
CA MET A 48 5.72 -32.93 3.94
C MET A 48 4.49 -33.53 3.24
N ALA A 49 3.29 -33.10 3.60
CA ALA A 49 2.07 -33.51 2.91
C ALA A 49 2.09 -33.07 1.43
N GLY A 50 2.52 -31.84 1.15
CA GLY A 50 2.70 -31.30 -0.20
C GLY A 50 3.72 -32.07 -1.03
N VAL A 51 4.84 -32.48 -0.44
CA VAL A 51 5.86 -33.31 -1.12
C VAL A 51 5.29 -34.69 -1.46
N VAL A 52 4.56 -35.35 -0.53
CA VAL A 52 3.96 -36.67 -0.79
C VAL A 52 2.87 -36.58 -1.86
N LEU A 53 2.00 -35.58 -1.79
CA LEU A 53 0.99 -35.31 -2.81
C LEU A 53 1.62 -34.95 -4.15
N GLY A 54 2.71 -34.18 -4.14
CA GLY A 54 3.46 -33.80 -5.34
C GLY A 54 4.15 -34.99 -5.99
N LEU A 55 4.79 -35.88 -5.22
CA LEU A 55 5.43 -37.09 -5.76
C LEU A 55 4.39 -38.08 -6.30
N THR A 56 3.29 -38.29 -5.58
CA THR A 56 2.20 -39.20 -6.00
C THR A 56 1.44 -38.65 -7.21
N GLY A 57 1.13 -37.35 -7.20
CA GLY A 57 0.49 -36.66 -8.32
C GLY A 57 1.38 -36.57 -9.55
N SER A 58 2.69 -36.31 -9.38
CA SER A 58 3.67 -36.26 -10.47
C SER A 58 3.83 -37.62 -11.16
N ALA A 59 3.82 -38.72 -10.42
CA ALA A 59 3.87 -40.06 -11.00
C ALA A 59 2.62 -40.37 -11.86
N HIS A 60 1.43 -39.95 -11.40
CA HIS A 60 0.20 -40.09 -12.18
C HIS A 60 0.15 -39.14 -13.39
N LEU A 61 0.60 -37.90 -13.24
CA LEU A 61 0.61 -36.90 -14.32
C LEU A 61 1.64 -37.23 -15.41
N MET A 62 2.81 -37.77 -15.03
CA MET A 62 3.85 -38.22 -15.97
C MET A 62 3.37 -39.38 -16.86
N GLN A 63 2.47 -40.24 -16.36
CA GLN A 63 1.81 -41.27 -17.18
C GLN A 63 0.79 -40.70 -18.18
N TYR A 64 0.19 -39.53 -17.91
CA TYR A 64 -0.70 -38.85 -18.85
C TYR A 64 0.07 -38.03 -19.90
N LEU A 65 1.14 -37.34 -19.51
CA LEU A 65 1.93 -36.48 -20.41
C LEU A 65 2.79 -37.28 -21.41
N THR A 66 3.15 -38.52 -21.10
CA THR A 66 3.90 -39.38 -22.04
C THR A 66 3.09 -39.83 -23.25
N HIS A 67 1.79 -39.52 -23.32
CA HIS A 67 0.93 -39.87 -24.44
C HIS A 67 0.60 -38.68 -25.39
N ASP A 68 1.09 -37.47 -25.11
CA ASP A 68 0.66 -36.24 -25.82
C ASP A 68 1.84 -35.29 -26.16
N GLU A 69 2.99 -35.84 -26.58
CA GLU A 69 4.08 -35.08 -27.21
C GLU A 69 3.78 -34.88 -28.71
N LEU A 70 2.86 -33.96 -29.02
CA LEU A 70 2.87 -33.28 -30.31
C LEU A 70 2.38 -31.85 -30.12
N PHE A 71 3.15 -30.91 -30.64
CA PHE A 71 2.92 -29.46 -30.74
C PHE A 71 3.70 -28.55 -29.77
N GLN A 72 4.89 -28.21 -30.27
CA GLN A 72 5.24 -26.87 -30.71
C GLN A 72 5.95 -25.95 -29.70
N GLN A 73 7.24 -25.74 -29.98
CA GLN A 73 8.03 -24.57 -29.59
C GLN A 73 7.29 -23.25 -29.84
N PRO A 74 7.64 -22.20 -29.07
CA PRO A 74 7.72 -20.86 -29.63
C PRO A 74 9.13 -20.26 -29.47
N HIS A 75 9.77 -19.99 -30.61
CA HIS A 75 10.81 -18.96 -30.73
C HIS A 75 10.17 -17.56 -30.77
N PRO A 76 10.93 -16.49 -30.46
CA PRO A 76 10.43 -15.27 -29.84
C PRO A 76 9.84 -14.27 -30.86
N LEU A 77 8.68 -13.69 -30.52
CA LEU A 77 8.12 -12.55 -31.23
C LEU A 77 8.07 -11.32 -30.31
N VAL A 78 9.19 -10.61 -30.23
CA VAL A 78 9.16 -9.17 -29.92
C VAL A 78 10.01 -8.47 -30.98
N ARG A 79 9.32 -7.99 -32.02
CA ARG A 79 9.86 -7.13 -33.07
C ARG A 79 9.02 -5.87 -33.07
N ASP A 80 9.37 -4.90 -32.23
CA ASP A 80 8.79 -3.57 -32.32
C ASP A 80 9.68 -2.66 -33.16
N SER A 81 9.20 -2.43 -34.38
CA SER A 81 9.78 -1.55 -35.39
C SER A 81 9.35 -0.12 -35.13
N CYS A 82 10.27 0.79 -34.78
CA CYS A 82 10.02 2.22 -34.99
C CYS A 82 9.94 2.49 -36.51
N ARG A 83 8.83 3.06 -36.99
CA ARG A 83 8.71 3.56 -38.37
C ARG A 83 8.97 5.06 -38.40
N PRO A 84 9.84 5.58 -39.28
CA PRO A 84 10.01 7.01 -39.47
C PRO A 84 9.00 7.53 -40.49
N GLY A 85 8.10 8.41 -40.06
CA GLY A 85 7.18 9.07 -40.98
C GLY A 85 6.16 9.96 -40.28
N LEU A 86 6.40 11.27 -40.37
CA LEU A 86 5.50 12.40 -40.08
C LEU A 86 5.54 12.98 -38.66
N GLY A 87 6.21 14.13 -38.54
CA GLY A 87 5.87 15.19 -37.59
C GLY A 87 6.34 15.03 -36.13
N SER A 88 7.47 15.68 -35.83
CA SER A 88 7.84 16.27 -34.53
C SER A 88 7.23 15.66 -33.27
N GLY A 89 7.99 14.75 -32.65
CA GLY A 89 7.78 14.31 -31.29
C GLY A 89 9.02 13.53 -30.87
N ASP A 90 9.99 14.24 -30.31
CA ASP A 90 11.20 13.67 -29.75
C ASP A 90 10.89 12.38 -28.98
N CYS A 91 11.40 11.23 -29.43
CA CYS A 91 11.42 9.99 -28.65
C CYS A 91 12.34 10.09 -27.40
N GLN A 92 12.72 11.31 -27.00
CA GLN A 92 13.61 11.62 -25.87
C GLN A 92 12.90 11.56 -24.50
N GLY A 93 11.61 11.22 -24.47
CA GLY A 93 10.78 11.28 -23.27
C GLY A 93 11.15 10.27 -22.18
N LEU A 94 11.85 9.17 -22.51
CA LEU A 94 12.27 8.17 -21.52
C LEU A 94 13.78 8.09 -21.34
N GLU A 95 14.55 8.32 -22.42
CA GLU A 95 16.03 8.31 -22.37
C GLU A 95 16.60 9.38 -21.42
N SER A 96 15.92 10.52 -21.32
CA SER A 96 16.27 11.60 -20.40
C SER A 96 15.95 11.27 -18.93
N LEU A 97 14.97 10.40 -18.68
CA LEU A 97 14.61 9.93 -17.33
C LEU A 97 15.53 8.82 -16.85
N ILE A 98 16.07 8.00 -17.76
CA ILE A 98 17.01 6.93 -17.45
C ILE A 98 18.41 7.48 -17.19
N ARG A 99 18.79 8.59 -17.84
CA ARG A 99 20.13 9.15 -17.71
C ARG A 99 20.28 9.85 -16.34
N PRO A 100 21.19 9.38 -15.46
CA PRO A 100 21.43 10.06 -14.21
C PRO A 100 21.90 11.50 -14.48
N PRO A 101 21.49 12.49 -13.67
CA PRO A 101 21.95 13.86 -13.83
C PRO A 101 23.48 13.89 -13.78
N SER A 102 24.10 14.59 -14.72
CA SER A 102 25.56 14.69 -14.86
C SER A 102 26.27 15.27 -13.64
N ARG A 103 25.52 15.91 -12.75
CA ARG A 103 26.00 16.47 -11.49
C ARG A 103 25.72 15.48 -10.37
N GLN A 104 26.73 14.68 -10.03
CA GLN A 104 26.66 13.73 -8.92
C GLN A 104 26.50 14.52 -7.61
N VAL A 105 25.30 14.49 -7.02
CA VAL A 105 24.95 15.26 -5.80
C VAL A 105 25.48 14.61 -4.51
N HIS A 106 26.19 13.49 -4.64
CA HIS A 106 26.63 12.63 -3.55
C HIS A 106 27.96 11.97 -3.92
N ASN A 107 28.85 11.88 -2.95
CA ASN A 107 30.17 11.27 -3.10
C ASN A 107 30.12 9.78 -2.67
N MET A 108 29.25 8.99 -3.28
CA MET A 108 29.14 7.54 -3.05
C MET A 108 29.23 6.81 -4.38
N SER A 109 29.82 5.61 -4.39
CA SER A 109 29.86 4.76 -5.58
C SER A 109 28.52 4.05 -5.82
N ASP A 110 28.28 3.60 -7.06
CA ASP A 110 27.06 2.89 -7.43
C ASP A 110 26.84 1.61 -6.62
N ASP A 111 27.91 0.88 -6.28
CA ASP A 111 27.83 -0.31 -5.43
C ASP A 111 27.36 0.03 -4.01
N GLU A 112 27.79 1.17 -3.46
CA GLU A 112 27.34 1.64 -2.15
C GLU A 112 25.87 2.07 -2.18
N LEU A 113 25.43 2.73 -3.26
CA LEU A 113 24.02 3.06 -3.47
C LEU A 113 23.15 1.82 -3.58
N LEU A 114 23.60 0.84 -4.38
CA LEU A 114 22.90 -0.41 -4.57
C LEU A 114 22.76 -1.16 -3.26
N TRP A 115 23.85 -1.25 -2.48
CA TRP A 115 23.83 -1.87 -1.16
C TRP A 115 22.83 -1.17 -0.24
N ARG A 116 22.87 0.17 -0.17
CA ARG A 116 21.94 0.96 0.65
C ARG A 116 20.47 0.81 0.21
N ALA A 117 20.20 0.73 -1.09
CA ALA A 117 18.86 0.54 -1.63
C ALA A 117 18.35 -0.90 -1.45
N SER A 118 19.25 -1.89 -1.37
CA SER A 118 18.91 -3.31 -1.20
C SER A 118 18.52 -3.68 0.24
N MET A 119 18.89 -2.86 1.22
CA MET A 119 18.59 -3.11 2.62
C MET A 119 17.19 -2.59 2.98
N VAL A 120 16.41 -3.41 3.71
CA VAL A 120 15.19 -2.92 4.35
C VAL A 120 15.59 -2.07 5.55
N PRO A 121 15.16 -0.80 5.65
CA PRO A 121 15.51 0.04 6.78
C PRO A 121 14.88 -0.52 8.06
N MET A 122 15.69 -1.24 8.85
CA MET A 122 15.32 -1.68 10.19
C MET A 122 15.54 -0.51 11.14
N LYS A 123 14.47 0.23 11.43
CA LYS A 123 14.55 1.34 12.37
C LYS A 123 14.24 0.82 13.77
N GLU A 124 15.27 0.70 14.61
CA GLU A 124 15.16 0.11 15.96
C GLU A 124 14.20 0.89 16.87
N GLU A 125 14.23 2.23 16.83
CA GLU A 125 13.26 3.06 17.54
C GLU A 125 13.15 4.43 16.87
N CYS A 126 11.92 4.94 16.78
CA CYS A 126 11.70 6.31 16.33
C CYS A 126 11.84 7.22 17.55
N PRO A 127 12.67 8.29 17.49
CA PRO A 127 12.87 9.19 18.64
C PRO A 127 11.62 10.00 19.01
N PHE A 128 10.51 9.77 18.32
CA PHE A 128 9.20 10.37 18.54
C PHE A 128 8.13 9.32 18.27
N GLU A 129 7.04 9.42 19.02
CA GLU A 129 5.85 8.59 18.83
C GLU A 129 5.28 8.85 17.43
N ARG A 130 5.43 7.87 16.53
CA ARG A 130 4.89 7.97 15.17
C ARG A 130 3.47 7.48 15.18
N LYS A 131 2.54 8.42 15.07
CA LYS A 131 1.16 8.08 14.74
C LYS A 131 1.13 7.59 13.30
N PRO A 132 0.64 6.36 13.03
CA PRO A 132 0.48 5.89 11.66
C PRO A 132 -0.47 6.82 10.92
N LYS A 133 0.05 7.51 9.89
CA LYS A 133 -0.65 8.53 9.12
C LYS A 133 -0.56 8.18 7.64
N VAL A 134 -1.71 8.13 6.96
CA VAL A 134 -1.79 7.82 5.53
C VAL A 134 -1.78 9.11 4.71
N ALA A 135 -0.90 9.19 3.70
CA ALA A 135 -0.88 10.30 2.77
C ALA A 135 -1.67 9.95 1.49
N PHE A 136 -2.68 10.76 1.18
CA PHE A 136 -3.43 10.68 -0.07
C PHE A 136 -2.95 11.77 -1.01
N MET A 137 -2.47 11.37 -2.19
CA MET A 137 -2.07 12.29 -3.25
C MET A 137 -3.01 12.16 -4.44
N PHE A 138 -3.72 13.23 -4.76
CA PHE A 138 -4.64 13.31 -5.89
C PHE A 138 -3.98 14.07 -7.02
N LEU A 139 -3.64 13.37 -8.11
CA LEU A 139 -3.10 13.98 -9.33
C LEU A 139 -4.25 14.18 -10.31
N THR A 140 -4.71 15.43 -10.43
CA THR A 140 -5.90 15.76 -11.22
C THR A 140 -5.55 16.71 -12.35
N LYS A 141 -6.27 16.61 -13.48
CA LYS A 141 -6.14 17.54 -14.62
C LYS A 141 -7.18 18.69 -14.57
N GLY A 142 -7.92 18.82 -13.47
CA GLY A 142 -9.07 19.70 -13.32
C GLY A 142 -9.76 19.39 -11.99
N SER A 143 -11.10 19.34 -11.98
CA SER A 143 -11.84 19.01 -10.76
C SER A 143 -11.55 17.61 -10.24
N LEU A 144 -11.55 17.48 -8.91
CA LEU A 144 -11.31 16.21 -8.25
C LEU A 144 -12.47 15.25 -8.55
N PRO A 145 -12.24 14.14 -9.26
CA PRO A 145 -13.29 13.16 -9.50
C PRO A 145 -13.74 12.57 -8.16
N LEU A 146 -15.06 12.31 -8.06
CA LEU A 146 -15.67 11.74 -6.85
C LEU A 146 -15.50 12.61 -5.59
N LEU A 147 -15.30 13.93 -5.73
CA LEU A 147 -15.15 14.86 -4.60
C LEU A 147 -16.19 14.63 -3.49
N PRO A 148 -17.51 14.49 -3.74
CA PRO A 148 -18.49 14.26 -2.68
C PRO A 148 -18.25 12.96 -1.89
N LEU A 149 -17.82 11.89 -2.58
CA LEU A 149 -17.51 10.61 -1.95
C LEU A 149 -16.28 10.74 -1.04
N TRP A 150 -15.23 11.40 -1.53
CA TRP A 150 -14.02 11.61 -0.76
C TRP A 150 -14.27 12.52 0.45
N GLU A 151 -15.13 13.52 0.32
CA GLU A 151 -15.53 14.36 1.45
C GLU A 151 -16.22 13.56 2.55
N GLU A 152 -17.16 12.67 2.21
CA GLU A 152 -17.79 11.75 3.17
C GLU A 152 -16.76 10.82 3.81
N PHE A 153 -15.87 10.25 3.00
CA PHE A 153 -14.81 9.38 3.47
C PHE A 153 -13.94 10.09 4.52
N PHE A 154 -13.38 11.26 4.20
CA PHE A 154 -12.48 11.97 5.10
C PHE A 154 -13.19 12.58 6.31
N ARG A 155 -14.48 12.92 6.21
CA ARG A 155 -15.27 13.40 7.35
C ARG A 155 -15.49 12.33 8.41
N ARG A 156 -15.65 11.06 7.99
CA ARG A 156 -15.87 9.94 8.91
C ARG A 156 -14.59 9.46 9.60
N HIS A 157 -13.42 9.84 9.09
CA HIS A 157 -12.12 9.48 9.66
C HIS A 157 -11.51 10.62 10.47
N ARG A 158 -10.68 10.26 11.46
CA ARG A 158 -10.02 11.26 12.31
C ARG A 158 -8.90 11.98 11.54
N LYS A 159 -8.86 13.31 11.63
CA LYS A 159 -7.93 14.17 10.87
C LYS A 159 -6.45 13.88 11.15
N GLU A 160 -6.12 13.36 12.33
CA GLU A 160 -4.76 12.99 12.71
C GLU A 160 -4.21 11.75 11.98
N LEU A 161 -5.08 10.94 11.37
CA LEU A 161 -4.71 9.68 10.70
C LEU A 161 -4.41 9.85 9.21
N TYR A 162 -4.64 11.05 8.63
CA TYR A 162 -4.39 11.26 7.21
C TYR A 162 -3.88 12.66 6.87
N SER A 163 -3.20 12.76 5.73
CA SER A 163 -2.84 14.01 5.05
C SER A 163 -3.28 13.93 3.60
N ILE A 164 -3.81 15.03 3.08
CA ILE A 164 -4.31 15.12 1.71
C ILE A 164 -3.46 16.13 0.96
N TYR A 165 -3.03 15.75 -0.24
CA TYR A 165 -2.31 16.60 -1.18
C TYR A 165 -3.01 16.53 -2.52
N VAL A 166 -3.34 17.67 -3.10
CA VAL A 166 -4.01 17.75 -4.39
C VAL A 166 -3.11 18.50 -5.37
N HIS A 167 -2.66 17.82 -6.41
CA HIS A 167 -1.92 18.44 -7.50
C HIS A 167 -2.86 18.69 -8.68
N THR A 168 -2.83 19.90 -9.19
CA THR A 168 -3.67 20.38 -10.30
C THR A 168 -2.80 21.05 -11.35
N PRO A 169 -3.25 21.17 -12.61
CA PRO A 169 -2.58 21.99 -13.61
C PRO A 169 -2.54 23.47 -13.18
N PRO A 170 -1.62 24.27 -13.76
CA PRO A 170 -1.52 25.67 -13.45
C PRO A 170 -2.77 26.41 -13.93
N GLY A 171 -3.31 27.31 -13.10
CA GLY A 171 -4.51 28.09 -13.40
C GLY A 171 -5.84 27.39 -13.07
N TYR A 172 -5.82 26.15 -12.57
CA TYR A 172 -7.00 25.53 -11.96
C TYR A 172 -6.98 25.79 -10.45
N GLU A 173 -8.07 26.29 -9.88
CA GLU A 173 -8.25 26.43 -8.43
C GLU A 173 -9.35 25.47 -7.96
N LEU A 174 -9.08 24.75 -6.86
CA LEU A 174 -10.04 23.83 -6.30
C LEU A 174 -11.07 24.59 -5.44
N ASP A 175 -12.28 24.76 -5.97
CA ASP A 175 -13.40 25.40 -5.26
C ASP A 175 -14.03 24.43 -4.25
N VAL A 176 -13.62 24.56 -2.98
CA VAL A 176 -14.11 23.77 -1.84
C VAL A 176 -14.43 24.67 -0.66
N SER A 177 -15.44 24.28 0.13
CA SER A 177 -15.77 24.96 1.37
C SER A 177 -14.59 24.97 2.35
N VAL A 178 -14.48 26.02 3.18
CA VAL A 178 -13.52 26.12 4.30
C VAL A 178 -13.61 24.97 5.30
N THR A 179 -14.76 24.30 5.36
CA THR A 179 -15.00 23.12 6.22
C THR A 179 -14.57 21.81 5.57
N SER A 180 -14.31 21.82 4.26
CA SER A 180 -13.94 20.63 3.49
C SER A 180 -12.54 20.14 3.90
N PRO A 181 -12.32 18.81 3.94
CA PRO A 181 -10.98 18.25 4.18
C PRO A 181 -9.96 18.64 3.09
N PHE A 182 -10.41 19.09 1.93
CA PHE A 182 -9.60 19.52 0.80
C PHE A 182 -9.21 21.00 0.83
N TYR A 183 -9.74 21.78 1.77
CA TYR A 183 -9.42 23.19 1.89
C TYR A 183 -7.92 23.37 2.16
N ASP A 184 -7.29 24.24 1.36
CA ASP A 184 -5.86 24.57 1.45
C ASP A 184 -4.93 23.33 1.34
N ARG A 185 -5.33 22.35 0.53
CA ARG A 185 -4.55 21.14 0.23
C ARG A 185 -3.96 21.11 -1.18
N GLN A 186 -4.16 22.18 -1.93
CA GLN A 186 -3.73 22.28 -3.31
C GLN A 186 -2.24 22.64 -3.40
N ILE A 187 -1.49 21.87 -4.18
CA ILE A 187 -0.09 22.12 -4.50
C ILE A 187 -0.05 22.64 -5.94
N PRO A 188 0.37 23.90 -6.17
CA PRO A 188 0.48 24.44 -7.52
C PRO A 188 1.61 23.75 -8.27
N SER A 189 1.35 23.38 -9.52
CA SER A 189 2.41 22.98 -10.45
C SER A 189 3.25 24.21 -10.83
N GLN A 190 4.57 24.12 -10.72
CA GLN A 190 5.50 25.14 -11.20
C GLN A 190 5.76 25.02 -12.70
#